data_AF-A0A7V3RZX1-F1
#
_entry.id   AF-A0A7V3RZX1-F1
#
_cell.length_a   1.000
_cell.length_b   1.000
_cell.length_c   1.000
_cell.angle_alpha   90.00
_cell.angle_beta   90.00
_cell.angle_gamma   90.00
#
_symmetry.space_group_name_H-M   'P 1'
#
loop_
_entity.id
_entity.type
_entity.pdbx_description
1 polymer ?
#
loop_
_entity_poly.entity_id
_entity_poly.type
_entity_poly.pdbx_seq_one_letter_code
_entity_poly.pdbx_strand_id
1 'polypeptide(L)'
;MKNKLVLTLKLWAGAGICLGLVWLGGCKGGQIASGPETAKAPEPKPAAVAQPEAEAEGAEKKLGWSYDPTGKRDPFKTYEVQGSETVNPLITYNLDQMYIDGIIVGGGRDVAHVVLPDGSDWFVKVGDEMGVNRGRVKQILSEGIVIEEQYLDPVDPQKIRIVEKFLKMEPVSSSISIHKK
;
A
#
# COMPACT_ATOMS: atom_id res chain seq x y z
N MET A 1 -48.36 15.89 16.59
CA MET A 1 -48.01 16.88 15.56
C MET A 1 -46.77 16.37 14.85
N LYS A 2 -46.92 15.75 13.68
CA LYS A 2 -45.84 15.09 12.93
C LYS A 2 -45.87 15.69 11.52
N ASN A 3 -45.00 16.67 11.26
CA ASN A 3 -44.87 17.29 9.94
C ASN A 3 -43.99 16.41 9.06
N LYS A 4 -44.62 15.63 8.19
CA LYS A 4 -43.98 15.01 7.03
C LYS A 4 -43.95 16.06 5.92
N LEU A 5 -42.76 16.53 5.56
CA LEU A 5 -42.56 17.34 4.36
C LEU A 5 -42.06 16.42 3.25
N VAL A 6 -42.87 16.30 2.21
CA VAL A 6 -42.66 15.47 1.03
C VAL A 6 -42.39 16.41 -0.16
N LEU A 7 -41.53 15.95 -1.07
CA LEU A 7 -41.33 16.38 -2.46
C LEU A 7 -40.72 17.78 -2.70
N THR A 8 -39.59 17.82 -3.39
CA THR A 8 -39.61 18.14 -4.84
C THR A 8 -38.34 17.66 -5.53
N LEU A 9 -38.60 16.83 -6.53
CA LEU A 9 -37.74 16.33 -7.59
C LEU A 9 -37.27 17.50 -8.48
N LYS A 10 -35.97 17.66 -8.69
CA LYS A 10 -35.43 18.47 -9.80
C LYS A 10 -34.59 17.58 -10.71
N LEU A 11 -35.28 17.15 -11.75
CA LEU A 11 -34.78 16.62 -13.01
C LEU A 11 -33.97 17.74 -13.71
N TRP A 12 -32.69 17.52 -14.01
CA TRP A 12 -32.02 18.30 -15.06
C TRP A 12 -31.54 17.35 -16.14
N ALA A 13 -32.25 17.41 -17.26
CA ALA A 13 -31.89 16.78 -18.52
C ALA A 13 -30.73 17.55 -19.16
N GLY A 14 -29.70 16.81 -19.57
CA GLY A 14 -28.62 17.27 -20.45
C GLY A 14 -28.12 16.09 -21.28
N ALA A 15 -28.79 15.83 -22.39
CA ALA A 15 -28.26 15.08 -23.55
C ALA A 15 -27.02 15.82 -24.08
N GLY A 16 -25.98 15.23 -24.68
CA GLY A 16 -25.76 13.95 -25.33
C GLY A 16 -24.83 14.23 -26.53
N ILE A 17 -23.73 13.50 -26.69
CA ILE A 17 -22.87 13.31 -27.89
C ILE A 17 -21.96 12.13 -27.50
N CYS A 18 -22.23 10.87 -27.88
CA CYS A 18 -22.12 10.20 -29.18
C CYS A 18 -20.72 10.21 -29.81
N LEU A 19 -20.16 8.98 -29.87
CA LEU A 19 -19.27 8.40 -30.88
C LEU A 19 -17.80 8.85 -30.95
N GLY A 20 -16.91 7.88 -30.71
CA GLY A 20 -15.50 7.96 -31.07
C GLY A 20 -14.68 6.72 -30.68
N LEU A 21 -15.10 5.53 -31.10
CA LEU A 21 -14.45 4.24 -30.88
C LEU A 21 -13.66 3.86 -32.16
N VAL A 22 -12.37 4.22 -32.24
CA VAL A 22 -11.41 3.92 -33.33
C VAL A 22 -10.02 4.14 -32.69
N TRP A 23 -9.02 3.24 -32.63
CA TRP A 23 -8.62 2.14 -33.50
C TRP A 23 -7.72 1.15 -32.73
N LEU A 24 -7.85 -0.12 -33.09
CA LEU A 24 -6.85 -1.16 -32.88
C LEU A 24 -5.60 -0.91 -33.74
N GLY A 25 -4.43 -1.08 -33.15
CA GLY A 25 -3.17 -1.42 -33.84
C GLY A 25 -2.25 -2.09 -32.82
N GLY A 26 -1.68 -3.29 -33.00
CA GLY A 26 -1.48 -4.07 -34.21
C GLY A 26 -0.02 -4.02 -34.67
N CYS A 27 0.91 -4.64 -33.94
CA CYS A 27 2.18 -5.19 -34.48
C CYS A 27 2.81 -6.13 -33.43
N LYS A 28 2.88 -7.45 -33.72
CA LYS A 28 4.00 -8.11 -34.44
C LYS A 28 5.15 -8.33 -33.45
N GLY A 29 5.32 -9.51 -32.88
CA GLY A 29 5.59 -10.77 -33.57
C GLY A 29 7.01 -11.17 -33.19
N GLY A 30 7.15 -12.18 -32.33
CA GLY A 30 8.44 -12.63 -31.81
C GLY A 30 8.34 -14.05 -31.25
N GLN A 31 7.89 -14.98 -32.10
CA GLN A 31 7.91 -16.41 -31.82
C GLN A 31 9.24 -16.94 -32.34
N ILE A 32 10.12 -17.34 -31.43
CA ILE A 32 11.37 -18.01 -31.78
C ILE A 32 11.06 -19.49 -31.98
N ALA A 33 11.17 -19.87 -33.25
CA ALA A 33 11.36 -21.21 -33.80
C ALA A 33 12.18 -22.11 -32.85
N SER A 34 11.62 -23.23 -32.39
CA SER A 34 11.73 -24.56 -33.00
C SER A 34 13.18 -25.00 -33.27
N GLY A 35 13.77 -25.66 -32.28
CA GLY A 35 14.85 -26.61 -32.51
C GLY A 35 14.27 -27.93 -33.02
N PRO A 36 14.79 -28.50 -34.13
CA PRO A 36 14.41 -29.80 -34.62
C PRO A 36 15.36 -30.86 -34.06
N GLU A 37 14.85 -31.98 -33.56
CA GLU A 37 15.49 -33.24 -33.93
C GLU A 37 14.51 -34.40 -33.91
N THR A 38 14.60 -35.12 -35.00
CA THR A 38 13.66 -36.07 -35.57
C THR A 38 14.00 -37.47 -35.10
N ALA A 39 12.95 -38.25 -34.83
CA ALA A 39 12.84 -39.68 -35.11
C ALA A 39 13.87 -40.67 -34.51
N LYS A 40 13.33 -41.64 -33.76
CA LYS A 40 13.12 -42.98 -34.34
C LYS A 40 12.17 -43.84 -33.49
N ALA A 41 11.07 -44.27 -34.11
CA ALA A 41 10.42 -45.55 -33.81
C ALA A 41 10.96 -46.61 -34.81
N PRO A 42 11.00 -47.88 -34.42
CA PRO A 42 10.02 -48.85 -34.95
C PRO A 42 9.52 -49.79 -33.84
N GLU A 43 8.21 -49.87 -33.62
CA GLU A 43 7.24 -50.83 -34.19
C GLU A 43 7.31 -52.28 -33.66
N PRO A 44 6.15 -52.96 -33.52
CA PRO A 44 5.92 -54.02 -32.55
C PRO A 44 5.87 -55.42 -33.20
N LYS A 45 5.98 -56.48 -32.38
CA LYS A 45 5.39 -57.79 -32.74
C LYS A 45 4.90 -58.58 -31.52
N PRO A 46 3.64 -59.09 -31.55
CA PRO A 46 3.01 -59.83 -30.46
C PRO A 46 3.06 -61.36 -30.62
N ALA A 47 3.08 -62.08 -29.49
CA ALA A 47 2.54 -63.44 -29.26
C ALA A 47 2.81 -63.76 -27.75
N ALA A 48 1.84 -63.76 -26.82
CA ALA A 48 0.82 -64.80 -26.54
C ALA A 48 1.45 -66.21 -26.46
N VAL A 49 1.38 -67.03 -25.41
CA VAL A 49 0.29 -67.48 -24.51
C VAL A 49 1.03 -68.08 -23.27
N ALA A 50 0.62 -67.96 -22.00
CA ALA A 50 -0.47 -68.71 -21.37
C ALA A 50 -0.64 -68.31 -19.89
N GLN A 51 -1.90 -68.16 -19.47
CA GLN A 51 -2.32 -68.20 -18.07
C GLN A 51 -2.30 -69.66 -17.56
N PRO A 52 -2.18 -69.88 -16.25
CA PRO A 52 -3.38 -70.25 -15.49
C PRO A 52 -3.52 -69.51 -14.15
N GLU A 53 -4.67 -68.86 -14.00
CA GLU A 53 -5.64 -68.98 -12.90
C GLU A 53 -5.15 -69.43 -11.52
N ALA A 54 -5.22 -68.52 -10.53
CA ALA A 54 -6.15 -68.57 -9.39
C ALA A 54 -5.57 -67.92 -8.12
N GLU A 55 -6.40 -67.09 -7.50
CA GLU A 55 -6.45 -66.75 -6.06
C GLU A 55 -5.20 -66.22 -5.36
N ALA A 56 -5.24 -64.93 -5.01
CA ALA A 56 -5.36 -64.54 -3.61
C ALA A 56 -5.53 -63.02 -3.51
N GLU A 57 -6.60 -62.65 -2.85
CA GLU A 57 -6.82 -61.38 -2.17
C GLU A 57 -5.53 -60.91 -1.47
N GLY A 58 -4.92 -59.87 -2.02
CA GLY A 58 -3.71 -59.26 -1.50
C GLY A 58 -3.88 -57.76 -1.58
N ALA A 59 -4.43 -57.18 -0.52
CA ALA A 59 -4.44 -55.74 -0.32
C ALA A 59 -2.99 -55.22 -0.29
N GLU A 60 -2.44 -54.89 -1.45
CA GLU A 60 -1.26 -54.04 -1.54
C GLU A 60 -1.68 -52.61 -1.18
N LYS A 61 -1.86 -52.36 0.11
CA LYS A 61 -1.82 -51.00 0.64
C LYS A 61 -0.45 -50.47 0.31
N LYS A 62 -0.33 -49.77 -0.83
CA LYS A 62 0.71 -48.78 -1.04
C LYS A 62 0.64 -47.88 0.18
N LEU A 63 1.59 -48.05 1.10
CA LEU A 63 1.78 -47.15 2.23
C LEU A 63 2.38 -45.85 1.68
N GLY A 64 1.60 -45.18 0.85
CA GLY A 64 1.85 -43.82 0.40
C GLY A 64 1.30 -42.90 1.48
N TRP A 65 2.17 -42.07 2.04
CA TRP A 65 1.74 -40.95 2.86
C TRP A 65 0.88 -40.02 1.99
N SER A 66 -0.39 -39.84 2.38
CA SER A 66 -1.32 -38.91 1.73
C SER A 66 -1.73 -37.84 2.73
N TYR A 67 -1.49 -36.58 2.37
CA TYR A 67 -1.82 -35.43 3.20
C TYR A 67 -3.28 -35.01 2.96
N ASP A 68 -4.08 -34.94 4.03
CA ASP A 68 -5.43 -34.37 4.00
C ASP A 68 -5.42 -32.93 4.57
N PRO A 69 -5.63 -31.90 3.74
CA PRO A 69 -5.69 -30.51 4.18
C PRO A 69 -7.02 -30.11 4.84
N THR A 70 -8.03 -30.98 4.84
CA THR A 70 -9.39 -30.64 5.27
C THR A 70 -9.42 -30.24 6.76
N GLY A 71 -9.98 -29.07 7.04
CA GLY A 71 -10.11 -28.55 8.41
C GLY A 71 -8.85 -27.92 9.01
N LYS A 72 -7.73 -27.89 8.27
CA LYS A 72 -6.53 -27.16 8.70
C LYS A 72 -6.57 -25.71 8.22
N ARG A 73 -5.85 -24.84 8.92
CA ARG A 73 -5.69 -23.44 8.52
C ARG A 73 -4.94 -23.39 7.20
N ASP A 74 -5.48 -22.65 6.24
CA ASP A 74 -4.88 -22.48 4.93
C ASP A 74 -3.55 -21.71 5.07
N PRO A 75 -2.40 -22.34 4.77
CA PRO A 75 -1.09 -21.71 4.92
C PRO A 75 -0.88 -20.54 3.94
N PHE A 76 -1.76 -20.36 2.96
CA PHE A 76 -1.67 -19.29 1.97
C PHE A 76 -2.71 -18.18 2.18
N LYS A 77 -3.55 -18.28 3.20
CA LYS A 77 -4.45 -17.19 3.59
C LYS A 77 -3.76 -16.27 4.59
N THR A 78 -3.52 -15.03 4.16
CA THR A 78 -3.11 -13.94 5.04
C THR A 78 -4.13 -13.78 6.17
N TYR A 79 -3.63 -13.59 7.38
CA TYR A 79 -4.46 -13.34 8.55
C TYR A 79 -4.99 -11.90 8.50
N GLU A 80 -6.31 -11.73 8.55
CA GLU A 80 -6.91 -10.42 8.76
C GLU A 80 -6.78 -10.08 10.25
N VAL A 81 -5.78 -9.25 10.60
CA VAL A 81 -5.74 -8.62 11.93
C VAL A 81 -6.89 -7.63 11.98
N GLN A 82 -7.87 -7.87 12.86
CA GLN A 82 -8.88 -6.86 13.13
C GLN A 82 -8.20 -5.65 13.78
N GLY A 83 -8.19 -4.55 13.02
CA GLY A 83 -7.61 -3.23 13.29
C GLY A 83 -7.05 -2.99 14.69
N SER A 84 -5.73 -3.14 14.84
CA SER A 84 -5.03 -2.21 15.70
C SER A 84 -5.13 -0.85 15.01
N GLU A 85 -5.73 0.15 15.65
CA GLU A 85 -5.55 1.54 15.23
C GLU A 85 -4.05 1.80 15.23
N THR A 86 -3.42 1.75 14.06
CA THR A 86 -2.01 2.09 13.88
C THR A 86 -1.89 3.56 14.20
N VAL A 87 -1.51 3.85 15.45
CA VAL A 87 -1.23 5.20 15.90
C VAL A 87 -0.15 5.74 14.97
N ASN A 88 -0.45 6.83 14.28
CA ASN A 88 0.51 7.50 13.41
C ASN A 88 1.67 7.98 14.29
N PRO A 89 2.92 7.51 14.08
CA PRO A 89 4.06 7.90 14.89
C PRO A 89 4.32 9.42 14.88
N LEU A 90 3.89 10.13 13.82
CA LEU A 90 3.96 11.58 13.74
C LEU A 90 3.16 12.31 14.84
N ILE A 91 2.15 11.67 15.43
CA ILE A 91 1.28 12.26 16.45
C ILE A 91 1.82 11.97 17.87
N THR A 92 2.80 11.07 18.00
CA THR A 92 3.31 10.64 19.32
C THR A 92 4.29 11.64 19.93
N TYR A 93 5.05 12.37 19.12
CA TYR A 93 6.10 13.29 19.60
C TYR A 93 5.68 14.75 19.47
N ASN A 94 6.35 15.65 20.19
CA ASN A 94 6.15 17.09 20.00
C ASN A 94 6.89 17.61 18.77
N LEU A 95 6.38 18.66 18.15
CA LEU A 95 7.00 19.28 16.97
C LEU A 95 8.43 19.77 17.23
N ASP A 96 8.76 20.15 18.47
CA ASP A 96 10.11 20.62 18.85
C ASP A 96 11.16 19.51 18.88
N GLN A 97 10.74 18.25 18.92
CA GLN A 97 11.63 17.10 18.97
C GLN A 97 11.91 16.54 17.57
N MET A 98 11.09 16.93 16.59
CA MET A 98 11.23 16.54 15.19
C MET A 98 12.07 17.59 14.46
N TYR A 99 12.74 17.17 13.41
CA TYR A 99 13.42 18.09 12.50
C TYR A 99 13.20 17.67 11.05
N ILE A 100 13.37 18.63 10.15
CA ILE A 100 13.19 18.44 8.72
C ILE A 100 14.56 18.41 8.10
N ASP A 101 14.90 17.32 7.44
CA ASP A 101 16.17 17.10 6.76
C ASP A 101 16.08 17.28 5.24
N GLY A 102 14.87 17.23 4.68
CA GLY A 102 14.65 17.46 3.25
C GLY A 102 13.27 17.98 2.90
N ILE A 103 13.19 18.81 1.86
CA ILE A 103 11.92 19.25 1.27
C ILE A 103 11.99 19.16 -0.24
N ILE A 104 10.96 18.59 -0.83
CA ILE A 104 10.75 18.49 -2.28
C ILE A 104 9.57 19.39 -2.62
N VAL A 105 9.84 20.50 -3.30
CA VAL A 105 8.81 21.44 -3.78
C VAL A 105 8.78 21.39 -5.31
N GLY A 106 7.59 21.27 -5.90
CA GLY A 106 7.43 21.32 -7.36
C GLY A 106 6.34 20.42 -7.93
N GLY A 107 5.83 20.80 -9.10
CA GLY A 107 4.84 19.99 -9.84
C GLY A 107 3.52 19.77 -9.10
N GLY A 108 3.19 20.64 -8.13
CA GLY A 108 2.00 20.51 -7.27
C GLY A 108 2.05 19.34 -6.29
N ARG A 109 3.25 18.79 -6.02
CA ARG A 109 3.45 17.65 -5.13
C ARG A 109 4.52 17.99 -4.10
N ASP A 110 4.18 18.91 -3.22
CA ASP A 110 5.09 19.35 -2.18
C ASP A 110 5.10 18.32 -1.04
N VAL A 111 6.30 17.90 -0.66
CA VAL A 111 6.52 16.86 0.35
C VAL A 111 7.70 17.29 1.22
N ALA A 112 7.55 17.17 2.54
CA ALA A 112 8.66 17.34 3.48
C ALA A 112 9.03 15.99 4.10
N HIS A 113 10.32 15.79 4.33
CA HIS A 113 10.89 14.65 5.01
C HIS A 113 11.17 15.05 6.46
N VAL A 114 10.58 14.30 7.40
CA VAL A 114 10.60 14.61 8.83
C VAL A 114 11.23 13.45 9.55
N VAL A 115 12.24 13.74 10.36
CA VAL A 115 12.91 12.77 11.22
C VAL A 115 12.38 12.90 12.64
N LEU A 116 11.99 11.78 13.22
CA LEU A 116 11.43 11.67 14.55
C LEU A 116 12.55 11.40 15.59
N PRO A 117 12.29 11.60 16.89
CA PRO A 117 13.28 11.38 17.95
C PRO A 117 13.77 9.94 18.10
N ASP A 118 12.98 8.97 17.65
CA ASP A 118 13.34 7.55 17.61
C ASP A 118 14.27 7.19 16.44
N GLY A 119 14.54 8.15 15.55
CA GLY A 119 15.30 7.95 14.32
C GLY A 119 14.47 7.39 13.16
N SER A 120 13.16 7.18 13.36
CA SER A 120 12.24 6.88 12.27
C SER A 120 12.04 8.14 11.42
N ASP A 121 11.76 7.96 10.13
CA ASP A 121 11.49 9.06 9.22
C ASP A 121 10.14 8.90 8.52
N TRP A 122 9.53 10.03 8.19
CA TRP A 122 8.22 10.09 7.56
C TRP A 122 8.15 11.21 6.52
N PHE A 123 7.40 10.97 5.44
CA PHE A 123 7.06 11.98 4.45
C PHE A 123 5.71 12.60 4.77
N VAL A 124 5.68 13.93 4.91
CA VAL A 124 4.47 14.70 5.20
C VAL A 124 4.06 15.55 4.01
N LYS A 125 2.75 15.70 3.85
CA LYS A 125 2.09 16.53 2.84
C LYS A 125 1.22 17.58 3.50
N VAL A 126 0.82 18.57 2.71
CA VAL A 126 -0.20 19.53 3.14
C VAL A 126 -1.47 18.80 3.55
N GLY A 127 -1.96 19.08 4.76
CA GLY A 127 -3.13 18.45 5.35
C GLY A 127 -2.82 17.33 6.35
N ASP A 128 -1.60 16.80 6.40
CA ASP A 128 -1.24 15.76 7.36
C ASP A 128 -1.21 16.29 8.81
N GLU A 129 -1.42 15.39 9.77
CA GLU A 129 -1.40 15.69 11.20
C GLU A 129 -0.07 15.25 11.83
N MET A 130 0.54 16.14 12.60
CA MET A 130 1.81 15.94 13.27
C MET A 130 1.86 16.66 14.61
N GLY A 131 2.61 16.12 15.55
CA GLY A 131 2.67 16.64 16.91
C GLY A 131 1.60 16.03 17.84
N VAL A 132 1.88 16.06 19.14
CA VAL A 132 0.93 15.65 20.20
C VAL A 132 -0.40 16.42 20.12
N ASN A 133 -0.35 17.69 19.69
CA ASN A 133 -1.53 18.54 19.56
C ASN A 133 -2.25 18.38 18.21
N ARG A 134 -1.92 17.34 17.43
CA ARG A 134 -2.49 17.07 16.09
C ARG A 134 -2.43 18.29 15.17
N GLY A 135 -1.27 18.93 15.13
CA GLY A 135 -1.04 20.09 14.28
C GLY A 135 -1.19 19.72 12.80
N ARG A 136 -1.89 20.56 12.03
CA ARG A 136 -2.12 20.32 10.60
C ARG A 136 -1.09 21.05 9.76
N VAL A 137 -0.48 20.37 8.79
CA VAL A 137 0.43 21.01 7.83
C VAL A 137 -0.37 21.93 6.90
N LYS A 138 -0.15 23.24 7.02
CA LYS A 138 -0.84 24.26 6.22
C LYS A 138 -0.15 24.47 4.89
N GLN A 139 1.18 24.52 4.90
CA GLN A 139 1.99 24.79 3.71
C GLN A 139 3.38 24.20 3.86
N ILE A 140 3.93 23.73 2.73
CA ILE A 140 5.31 23.27 2.60
C ILE A 140 6.06 24.31 1.74
N LEU A 141 7.12 24.88 2.29
CA LEU A 141 7.97 25.90 1.66
C LEU A 141 9.36 25.32 1.42
N SER A 142 10.16 25.97 0.56
CA SER A 142 11.54 25.51 0.31
C SER A 142 12.46 25.54 1.54
N GLU A 143 12.12 26.35 2.55
CA GLU A 143 12.91 26.56 3.76
C GLU A 143 12.38 25.82 5.00
N GLY A 144 11.17 25.24 4.93
CA GLY A 144 10.50 24.65 6.08
C GLY A 144 9.01 24.38 5.85
N ILE A 145 8.29 24.04 6.91
CA ILE A 145 6.84 23.80 6.87
C ILE A 145 6.12 24.69 7.88
N VAL A 146 4.93 25.14 7.49
CA VAL A 146 4.02 25.89 8.36
C VAL A 146 2.98 24.91 8.89
N ILE A 147 2.91 24.77 10.21
CA ILE A 147 1.99 23.86 10.91
C ILE A 147 1.07 24.68 11.80
N GLU A 148 -0.20 24.33 11.81
CA GLU A 148 -1.21 24.95 12.65
C GLU A 148 -1.57 24.00 13.80
N GLU A 149 -1.21 24.36 15.03
CA GLU A 149 -1.54 23.61 16.25
C GLU A 149 -2.67 24.27 17.04
N GLN A 150 -3.45 23.43 17.72
CA GLN A 150 -4.53 23.86 18.60
C GLN A 150 -4.12 23.65 20.06
N TYR A 151 -4.11 24.72 20.83
CA TYR A 151 -3.83 24.70 22.26
C TYR A 151 -5.06 25.09 23.07
N LEU A 152 -5.22 24.49 24.25
CA LEU A 152 -6.18 24.96 25.24
C LEU A 152 -5.66 26.26 25.87
N ASP A 153 -6.51 27.28 25.98
CA ASP A 153 -6.16 28.52 26.63
C ASP A 153 -5.92 28.26 28.14
N PRO A 154 -4.78 28.69 28.71
CA PRO A 154 -4.49 28.47 30.12
C PRO A 154 -5.42 29.24 31.07
N VAL A 155 -6.10 30.29 30.58
CA VAL A 155 -7.04 31.08 31.38
C VAL A 155 -8.46 30.52 31.29
N ASP A 156 -8.87 30.07 30.11
CA ASP A 156 -10.20 29.55 29.84
C ASP A 156 -10.13 28.18 29.13
N PRO A 157 -10.33 27.07 29.85
CA PRO A 157 -10.28 25.72 29.28
C PRO A 157 -11.27 25.47 28.14
N GLN A 158 -12.29 26.32 27.95
CA GLN A 158 -13.26 26.18 26.86
C GLN A 158 -12.80 26.89 25.57
N LYS A 159 -11.72 27.67 25.61
CA LYS A 159 -11.23 28.42 24.47
C LYS A 159 -10.03 27.74 23.83
N ILE A 160 -10.11 27.53 22.52
CA ILE A 160 -9.01 26.99 21.71
C ILE A 160 -8.21 28.16 21.12
N ARG A 161 -6.89 28.13 21.31
CA ARG A 161 -5.93 29.03 20.69
C ARG A 161 -5.23 28.32 19.53
N ILE A 162 -5.41 28.83 18.33
CA ILE A 162 -4.70 28.38 17.13
C ILE A 162 -3.34 29.07 17.09
N VAL A 163 -2.27 28.29 16.97
CA VAL A 163 -0.89 28.79 16.89
C VAL A 163 -0.25 28.24 15.62
N GLU A 164 0.25 29.14 14.78
CA GLU A 164 1.05 28.77 13.62
C GLU A 164 2.52 28.63 14.04
N LYS A 165 3.12 27.49 13.72
CA LYS A 165 4.52 27.18 13.99
C LYS A 165 5.24 26.93 12.68
N PHE A 166 6.41 27.54 12.55
CA PHE A 166 7.28 27.32 11.40
C PHE A 166 8.43 26.39 11.80
N LEU A 167 8.46 25.19 11.24
CA LEU A 167 9.57 24.26 11.40
C LEU A 167 10.54 24.47 10.24
N LYS A 168 11.75 24.93 10.57
CA LYS A 168 12.80 25.19 9.60
C LYS A 168 13.51 23.89 9.23
N MET A 169 13.90 23.77 7.96
CA MET A 169 14.76 22.69 7.49
C MET A 169 16.18 22.87 8.03
N GLU A 170 16.70 21.84 8.70
CA GLU A 170 18.08 21.77 9.16
C GLU A 170 18.95 21.21 8.03
N PRO A 171 19.95 21.96 7.53
CA PRO A 171 20.81 21.44 6.48
C PRO A 171 21.73 20.36 7.07
N VAL A 172 21.77 19.18 6.42
CA VAL A 172 22.63 18.04 6.79
C VAL A 172 24.12 18.41 6.91
N SER A 173 24.54 19.55 6.35
CA SER A 173 25.93 20.02 6.43
C SER A 173 26.34 20.64 7.77
N SER A 174 25.42 21.02 8.65
CA SER A 174 25.76 21.72 9.91
C SER A 174 26.40 20.79 10.95
N SER A 175 26.06 19.50 10.92
CA SER A 175 26.57 18.46 11.83
C SER A 175 27.86 17.78 11.32
N ILE A 176 28.22 17.96 10.06
CA ILE A 176 29.45 17.43 9.42
C ILE A 176 30.57 18.48 9.52
N SER A 177 30.81 19.04 10.71
CA SER A 177 32.12 19.64 11.02
C SER A 177 33.13 18.53 11.31
N ILE A 178 33.46 17.77 10.27
CA ILE A 178 34.54 16.78 10.31
C ILE A 178 35.81 17.55 10.67
N HIS A 179 36.48 17.09 11.73
CA HIS A 179 37.82 17.50 12.11
C HIS A 179 38.76 17.29 10.92
N LYS A 180 38.87 18.31 10.08
CA LYS A 180 39.88 18.36 9.03
C LYS A 180 41.20 18.62 9.75
N LYS A 181 41.96 17.56 10.00
CA LYS A 181 43.32 17.62 10.51
C LYS A 181 44.27 17.08 9.46
#